data_AF-A0A2D7SSJ0-F1
#
_entry.id   AF-A0A2D7SSJ0-F1
#
_cell.length_a   1.000
_cell.length_b   1.000
_cell.length_c   1.000
_cell.angle_alpha   90.00
_cell.angle_beta   90.00
_cell.angle_gamma   90.00
#
_symmetry.space_group_name_H-M   'P 1'
#
loop_
_entity.id
_entity.type
_entity.pdbx_description
1 polymer ?
#
loop_
_entity_poly.entity_id
_entity_poly.type
_entity_poly.pdbx_seq_one_letter_code
_entity_poly.pdbx_strand_id
1 'polypeptide(L)'
;MIKLKKFIFNNFQENTYIIFDETNECVIIDPGCNSKIEDDMILSYINSKNLKPVELLNTHCHLDHVFGNYLFQKEYSLIPKFHKLDLPLYVNQKNIADSYGIKFNIPNYKSLHIDENDKIYFGHNFLDILFTPGHSPGHLCFFNKKENILISGDLIFQLSVGRTDLPLGNFQDLMNSINKKIINLNDDMKIYPGHGNNSNIGFEKKNNPFIRDHIDI
;
A
#
# COMPACT_ATOMS: atom_id res chain seq x y z
N MET A 1 -19.09 -9.06 0.37
CA MET A 1 -17.91 -9.81 -0.14
C MET A 1 -16.95 -8.79 -0.71
N ILE A 2 -15.69 -8.81 -0.27
CA ILE A 2 -14.71 -7.82 -0.72
C ILE A 2 -14.35 -8.05 -2.20
N LYS A 3 -14.35 -6.96 -2.98
CA LYS A 3 -13.84 -6.90 -4.35
C LYS A 3 -12.62 -5.99 -4.37
N LEU A 4 -11.68 -6.33 -5.25
CA LEU A 4 -10.43 -5.59 -5.41
C LEU A 4 -10.19 -5.29 -6.88
N LYS A 5 -9.87 -4.03 -7.18
CA LYS A 5 -9.41 -3.59 -8.50
C LYS A 5 -7.98 -3.07 -8.36
N LYS A 6 -7.09 -3.61 -9.20
CA LYS A 6 -5.71 -3.16 -9.36
C LYS A 6 -5.57 -2.26 -10.59
N PHE A 7 -4.80 -1.20 -10.45
CA PHE A 7 -4.22 -0.40 -11.52
C PHE A 7 -2.70 -0.50 -11.44
N ILE A 8 -2.01 -0.29 -12.55
CA ILE A 8 -0.55 -0.15 -12.57
C ILE A 8 -0.29 1.25 -13.10
N PHE A 9 0.31 2.10 -12.27
CA PHE A 9 0.52 3.51 -12.56
C PHE A 9 1.98 3.89 -12.45
N ASN A 10 2.25 5.08 -12.98
CA ASN A 10 3.52 5.78 -13.02
C ASN A 10 4.67 4.95 -13.65
N ASN A 11 5.83 5.59 -13.73
CA ASN A 11 7.01 4.96 -14.34
C ASN A 11 7.69 3.92 -13.43
N PHE A 12 7.35 3.90 -12.14
CA PHE A 12 7.79 2.89 -11.16
C PHE A 12 6.89 1.66 -11.15
N GLN A 13 5.78 1.67 -11.92
CA GLN A 13 4.84 0.55 -12.01
C GLN A 13 4.22 0.20 -10.65
N GLU A 14 3.80 1.21 -9.91
CA GLU A 14 3.10 1.07 -8.63
C GLU A 14 1.70 0.45 -8.86
N ASN A 15 1.32 -0.47 -7.99
CA ASN A 15 0.05 -1.18 -8.00
C ASN A 15 -0.99 -0.50 -7.09
N THR A 16 -1.65 0.54 -7.59
CA THR A 16 -2.76 1.16 -6.84
C THR A 16 -3.94 0.19 -6.69
N TYR A 17 -4.50 0.12 -5.49
CA TYR A 17 -5.65 -0.73 -5.18
C TYR A 17 -6.91 0.07 -4.81
N ILE A 18 -8.04 -0.35 -5.36
CA ILE A 18 -9.38 0.01 -4.87
C ILE A 18 -10.04 -1.24 -4.29
N ILE A 19 -10.34 -1.20 -2.99
CA ILE A 19 -11.05 -2.25 -2.27
C ILE A 19 -12.45 -1.77 -1.94
N PHE A 20 -13.47 -2.56 -2.24
CA PHE A 20 -14.87 -2.17 -2.07
C PHE A 20 -15.77 -3.39 -1.82
N ASP A 21 -16.98 -3.14 -1.33
CA ASP A 21 -17.98 -4.18 -1.13
C ASP A 21 -19.31 -3.84 -1.83
N GLU A 22 -20.38 -4.56 -1.50
CA GLU A 22 -21.70 -4.37 -2.09
C GLU A 22 -22.37 -3.02 -1.77
N THR A 23 -21.92 -2.26 -0.77
CA THR A 23 -22.42 -0.91 -0.46
C THR A 23 -21.87 0.15 -1.41
N ASN A 24 -20.90 -0.23 -2.24
CA ASN A 24 -20.06 0.61 -3.09
C ASN A 24 -19.12 1.56 -2.32
N GLU A 25 -19.08 1.54 -0.99
CA GLU A 25 -18.01 2.22 -0.25
C GLU A 25 -16.67 1.58 -0.58
N CYS A 26 -15.64 2.41 -0.76
CA CYS A 26 -14.32 1.93 -1.15
C CYS A 26 -13.17 2.62 -0.42
N VAL A 27 -12.10 1.85 -0.27
CA VAL A 27 -10.79 2.27 0.22
C VAL A 27 -9.87 2.37 -0.98
N ILE A 28 -9.18 3.50 -1.10
CA ILE A 28 -8.08 3.72 -2.05
C ILE A 28 -6.78 3.51 -1.29
N ILE A 29 -5.93 2.61 -1.79
CA ILE A 29 -4.64 2.29 -1.17
C ILE A 29 -3.54 2.55 -2.19
N ASP A 30 -2.55 3.33 -1.76
CA ASP A 30 -1.37 3.72 -2.55
C ASP A 30 -1.73 4.29 -3.93
N PRO A 31 -2.42 5.44 -4.03
CA PRO A 31 -2.72 6.01 -5.34
C PRO A 31 -1.43 6.53 -6.00
N GLY A 32 -0.84 5.72 -6.88
CA GLY A 32 0.36 6.06 -7.62
C GLY A 32 0.14 6.81 -8.94
N CYS A 33 -1.10 7.22 -9.27
CA CYS A 33 -1.37 7.98 -10.49
C CYS A 33 -0.67 9.35 -10.49
N ASN A 34 0.10 9.64 -11.53
CA ASN A 34 0.94 10.84 -11.65
C ASN A 34 0.77 11.56 -13.00
N SER A 35 -0.28 11.24 -13.75
CA SER A 35 -0.60 11.89 -15.02
C SER A 35 -2.10 12.03 -15.19
N LYS A 36 -2.52 13.00 -16.00
CA LYS A 36 -3.95 13.24 -16.27
C LYS A 36 -4.66 12.00 -16.82
N ILE A 37 -3.98 11.19 -17.64
CA ILE A 37 -4.52 9.95 -18.19
C ILE A 37 -4.81 8.95 -17.06
N GLU A 38 -3.89 8.78 -16.12
CA GLU A 38 -4.05 7.87 -14.99
C GLU A 38 -5.12 8.37 -14.01
N ASP A 39 -5.16 9.68 -13.74
CA ASP A 39 -6.23 10.32 -12.97
C ASP A 39 -7.60 10.02 -13.59
N ASP A 40 -7.73 10.22 -14.91
CA ASP A 40 -8.98 9.96 -15.63
C ASP A 40 -9.36 8.48 -15.62
N MET A 41 -8.38 7.57 -15.71
CA MET A 41 -8.62 6.12 -15.64
C MET A 41 -9.22 5.71 -14.29
N ILE A 42 -8.62 6.14 -13.18
CA ILE A 42 -9.10 5.74 -11.84
C ILE A 42 -10.44 6.40 -11.51
N LEU A 43 -10.60 7.70 -11.81
CA LEU A 43 -11.86 8.42 -11.59
C LEU A 43 -13.00 7.85 -12.45
N SER A 44 -12.73 7.51 -13.71
CA SER A 44 -13.74 6.89 -14.59
C SER A 44 -14.18 5.53 -14.07
N TYR A 45 -13.26 4.73 -13.52
CA TYR A 45 -13.62 3.45 -12.90
C TYR A 45 -14.53 3.65 -11.68
N ILE A 46 -14.15 4.55 -10.77
CA ILE A 46 -14.95 4.91 -9.59
C ILE A 46 -16.37 5.33 -10.00
N ASN A 47 -16.47 6.25 -10.96
CA ASN A 47 -17.76 6.74 -11.46
C ASN A 47 -18.59 5.65 -12.14
N SER A 48 -17.99 4.85 -13.04
CA SER A 48 -18.70 3.79 -13.77
C SER A 48 -19.27 2.69 -12.88
N LYS A 49 -18.68 2.51 -11.68
CA LYS A 49 -19.11 1.53 -10.68
C LYS A 49 -19.93 2.17 -9.55
N ASN A 50 -20.17 3.47 -9.59
CA ASN A 50 -20.80 4.24 -8.51
C ASN A 50 -20.13 4.03 -7.15
N LEU A 51 -18.79 3.89 -7.14
CA LEU A 51 -18.02 3.72 -5.91
C LEU A 51 -17.97 5.04 -5.13
N LYS A 52 -17.90 4.91 -3.82
CA LYS A 52 -17.83 6.01 -2.86
C LYS A 52 -16.53 5.90 -2.09
N PRO A 53 -15.47 6.61 -2.49
CA PRO A 53 -14.24 6.67 -1.71
C PRO A 53 -14.53 7.22 -0.31
N VAL A 54 -14.25 6.42 0.71
CA VAL A 54 -14.42 6.78 2.13
C VAL A 54 -13.09 6.83 2.88
N GLU A 55 -12.08 6.15 2.36
CA GLU A 55 -10.77 6.01 2.99
C GLU A 55 -9.66 6.13 1.95
N LEU A 56 -8.60 6.86 2.31
CA LEU A 56 -7.39 7.02 1.51
C LEU A 56 -6.20 6.60 2.38
N LEU A 57 -5.56 5.50 2.02
CA LEU A 57 -4.47 4.91 2.79
C LEU A 57 -3.18 4.93 1.98
N ASN A 58 -2.06 5.05 2.69
CA ASN A 58 -0.77 4.66 2.16
C ASN A 58 -0.18 3.54 3.02
N THR A 59 0.33 2.47 2.39
CA THR A 59 1.12 1.44 3.07
C THR A 59 2.39 2.06 3.63
N HIS A 60 3.01 2.94 2.86
CA HIS A 60 4.15 3.76 3.23
C HIS A 60 4.24 5.01 2.35
N CYS A 61 5.12 5.95 2.69
CA CYS A 61 5.16 7.27 2.05
C CYS A 61 6.30 7.48 1.04
N HIS A 62 6.74 6.43 0.33
CA HIS A 62 7.56 6.64 -0.86
C HIS A 62 6.78 7.32 -1.99
N LEU A 63 7.52 8.01 -2.84
CA LEU A 63 6.98 9.00 -3.77
C LEU A 63 5.98 8.40 -4.78
N ASP A 64 6.22 7.17 -5.20
CA ASP A 64 5.39 6.46 -6.17
C ASP A 64 4.06 5.96 -5.60
N HIS A 65 3.95 5.77 -4.28
CA HIS A 65 2.72 5.35 -3.60
C HIS A 65 1.77 6.52 -3.27
N VAL A 66 2.25 7.76 -3.40
CA VAL A 66 1.53 8.96 -2.90
C VAL A 66 1.19 9.97 -3.99
N PHE A 67 1.56 9.69 -5.25
CA PHE A 67 1.39 10.64 -6.36
C PHE A 67 -0.03 11.20 -6.46
N GLY A 68 -1.02 10.31 -6.36
CA GLY A 68 -2.44 10.59 -6.47
C GLY A 68 -3.10 11.04 -5.16
N ASN A 69 -2.37 11.18 -4.04
CA ASN A 69 -2.99 11.62 -2.78
C ASN A 69 -3.69 12.99 -2.94
N TYR A 70 -3.07 13.92 -3.66
CA TYR A 70 -3.66 15.24 -3.91
C TYR A 70 -4.94 15.17 -4.76
N LEU A 71 -5.02 14.22 -5.71
CA LEU A 71 -6.22 13.98 -6.49
C LEU A 71 -7.41 13.64 -5.58
N PHE A 72 -7.23 12.66 -4.70
CA PHE A 72 -8.30 12.18 -3.81
C PHE A 72 -8.64 13.19 -2.71
N GLN A 73 -7.66 13.96 -2.23
CA GLN A 73 -7.92 15.13 -1.37
C GLN A 73 -8.83 16.14 -2.07
N LYS A 74 -8.58 16.45 -3.35
CA LYS A 74 -9.33 17.47 -4.09
C LYS A 74 -10.72 17.00 -4.50
N GLU A 75 -10.83 15.79 -5.03
CA GLU A 75 -12.09 15.28 -5.61
C GLU A 75 -13.04 14.69 -4.55
N TYR A 76 -12.50 14.17 -3.43
CA TYR A 76 -13.30 13.46 -2.42
C TYR A 76 -13.09 13.98 -0.99
N SER A 77 -12.28 15.03 -0.78
CA SER A 77 -11.96 15.56 0.56
C SER A 77 -11.35 14.53 1.53
N LEU A 78 -10.74 13.47 0.99
CA LEU A 78 -10.11 12.42 1.79
C LEU A 78 -8.70 12.84 2.22
N ILE A 79 -8.38 12.65 3.50
CA ILE A 79 -7.04 12.92 4.03
C ILE A 79 -6.26 11.60 4.05
N PRO A 80 -5.04 11.53 3.49
CA PRO A 80 -4.26 10.31 3.48
C PRO A 80 -3.93 9.86 4.90
N LYS A 81 -4.09 8.55 5.14
CA LYS A 81 -3.79 7.89 6.41
C LYS A 81 -2.60 6.94 6.26
N PHE A 82 -1.62 7.07 7.13
CA PHE A 82 -0.42 6.23 7.17
C PHE A 82 0.21 6.28 8.55
N HIS A 83 1.16 5.40 8.85
CA HIS A 83 1.79 5.40 10.16
C HIS A 83 2.65 6.65 10.40
N LYS A 84 2.58 7.24 11.59
CA LYS A 84 3.28 8.51 11.92
C LYS A 84 4.79 8.50 11.66
N LEU A 85 5.44 7.32 11.72
CA LEU A 85 6.88 7.21 11.47
C LEU A 85 7.28 7.50 10.02
N ASP A 86 6.33 7.46 9.08
CA ASP A 86 6.55 7.82 7.68
C ASP A 86 6.33 9.31 7.38
N LEU A 87 5.94 10.11 8.38
CA LEU A 87 5.77 11.55 8.22
C LEU A 87 7.03 12.25 7.65
N PRO A 88 8.28 11.91 8.06
CA PRO A 88 9.48 12.50 7.47
C PRO A 88 9.61 12.21 5.96
N LEU A 89 9.20 11.03 5.50
CA LEU A 89 9.19 10.71 4.07
C LEU A 89 8.09 11.51 3.36
N TYR A 90 6.89 11.57 3.94
CA TYR A 90 5.74 12.27 3.40
C TYR A 90 6.00 13.78 3.17
N VAL A 91 6.60 14.46 4.15
CA VAL A 91 6.88 15.90 4.03
C VAL A 91 8.08 16.21 3.12
N ASN A 92 8.93 15.22 2.84
CA ASN A 92 10.13 15.38 2.02
C ASN A 92 9.92 14.99 0.54
N GLN A 93 8.70 14.59 0.17
CA GLN A 93 8.39 14.09 -1.18
C GLN A 93 8.78 15.05 -2.29
N LYS A 94 8.63 16.37 -2.10
CA LYS A 94 9.04 17.35 -3.10
C LYS A 94 10.54 17.26 -3.41
N ASN A 95 11.38 17.19 -2.39
CA ASN A 95 12.84 17.09 -2.57
C ASN A 95 13.20 15.76 -3.25
N ILE A 96 12.52 14.67 -2.89
CA ILE A 96 12.70 13.37 -3.54
C ILE A 96 12.30 13.47 -5.02
N ALA A 97 11.15 14.05 -5.34
CA ALA A 97 10.69 14.23 -6.72
C ALA A 97 11.64 15.09 -7.55
N ASP A 98 12.13 16.19 -6.99
CA ASP A 98 13.12 17.07 -7.63
C ASP A 98 14.42 16.30 -7.94
N SER A 99 14.86 15.40 -7.05
CA SER A 99 16.05 14.57 -7.27
C SER A 99 15.91 13.57 -8.43
N TYR A 100 14.67 13.15 -8.72
CA TYR A 100 14.33 12.31 -9.87
C TYR A 100 13.95 13.12 -11.12
N GLY A 101 13.92 14.46 -11.05
CA GLY A 101 13.44 15.32 -12.13
C GLY A 101 11.94 15.14 -12.43
N ILE A 102 11.16 14.67 -11.45
CA ILE A 102 9.73 14.40 -11.59
C ILE A 102 8.95 15.64 -11.16
N LYS A 103 8.05 16.11 -12.03
CA LYS A 103 7.08 17.12 -11.65
C LYS A 103 6.08 16.50 -10.69
N PHE A 104 6.11 16.94 -9.44
CA PHE A 104 5.21 16.45 -8.40
C PHE A 104 4.27 17.55 -7.93
N ASN A 105 2.96 17.25 -7.91
CA ASN A 105 1.99 18.15 -7.31
C ASN A 105 2.19 18.12 -5.79
N ILE A 106 2.51 19.26 -5.21
CA ILE A 106 2.79 19.37 -3.78
C ILE A 106 1.52 18.99 -3.01
N PRO A 107 1.52 17.92 -2.21
CA PRO A 107 0.35 17.56 -1.42
C PRO A 107 0.05 18.68 -0.43
N ASN A 108 -1.23 18.87 -0.13
CA ASN A 108 -1.58 19.55 1.11
C ASN A 108 -1.12 18.57 2.22
N TYR A 109 0.00 18.86 2.90
CA TYR A 109 0.66 17.97 3.86
C TYR A 109 -0.21 17.56 5.08
N LYS A 110 -1.52 17.84 5.04
CA LYS A 110 -2.53 17.17 5.84
C LYS A 110 -2.41 15.66 5.69
N SER A 111 -2.32 15.01 6.84
CA SER A 111 -2.30 13.57 7.00
C SER A 111 -3.01 13.22 8.31
N LEU A 112 -3.49 11.98 8.39
CA LEU A 112 -3.90 11.36 9.64
C LEU A 112 -3.00 10.15 9.89
N HIS A 113 -2.86 9.78 11.15
CA HIS A 113 -1.99 8.68 11.54
C HIS A 113 -2.80 7.52 12.09
N ILE A 114 -2.43 6.32 11.64
CA ILE A 114 -3.05 5.05 12.00
C ILE A 114 -1.96 4.08 12.45
N ASP A 115 -2.30 3.22 13.41
CA ASP A 115 -1.40 2.23 14.01
C ASP A 115 -2.03 0.81 13.91
N GLU A 116 -1.26 -0.22 14.27
CA GLU A 116 -1.65 -1.65 14.12
C GLU A 116 -2.97 -2.04 14.83
N ASN A 117 -3.38 -1.29 15.86
CA ASN A 117 -4.60 -1.58 16.61
C ASN A 117 -5.86 -0.95 15.99
N ASP A 118 -5.70 -0.11 14.97
CA ASP A 118 -6.83 0.51 14.29
C ASP A 118 -7.49 -0.47 13.30
N LYS A 119 -8.70 -0.09 12.87
CA LYS A 119 -9.44 -0.79 11.82
C LYS A 119 -9.92 0.22 10.79
N ILE A 120 -9.76 -0.14 9.51
CA ILE A 120 -10.25 0.69 8.41
C ILE A 120 -11.58 0.14 7.94
N TYR A 121 -12.66 0.85 8.24
CA TYR A 121 -14.02 0.44 7.88
C TYR A 121 -14.43 1.00 6.52
N PHE A 122 -15.19 0.19 5.78
CA PHE A 122 -15.85 0.58 4.55
C PHE A 122 -17.06 -0.35 4.34
N GLY A 123 -18.24 0.21 4.12
CA GLY A 123 -19.47 -0.54 3.98
C GLY A 123 -19.73 -1.45 5.17
N HIS A 124 -19.82 -2.76 4.92
CA HIS A 124 -20.01 -3.79 5.94
C HIS A 124 -18.72 -4.54 6.29
N ASN A 125 -17.57 -4.07 5.78
CA ASN A 125 -16.29 -4.73 5.92
C ASN A 125 -15.27 -3.81 6.59
N PHE A 126 -14.13 -4.41 6.96
CA PHE A 126 -12.97 -3.67 7.44
C PHE A 126 -11.68 -4.36 7.01
N LEU A 127 -10.59 -3.59 7.02
CA LEU A 127 -9.22 -4.09 6.97
C LEU A 127 -8.59 -3.98 8.36
N ASP A 128 -7.98 -5.08 8.81
CA ASP A 128 -7.02 -5.05 9.91
C ASP A 128 -5.67 -4.56 9.38
N ILE A 129 -4.81 -4.10 10.29
CA ILE A 129 -3.50 -3.50 9.97
C ILE A 129 -2.38 -4.37 10.57
N LEU A 130 -1.25 -4.49 9.86
CA LEU A 130 -0.01 -5.03 10.39
C LEU A 130 1.09 -3.97 10.29
N PHE A 131 1.68 -3.60 11.43
CA PHE A 131 2.85 -2.72 11.43
C PHE A 131 4.10 -3.51 11.00
N THR A 132 4.69 -3.18 9.87
CA THR A 132 5.70 -4.00 9.18
C THR A 132 6.90 -3.17 8.74
N PRO A 133 7.59 -2.47 9.67
CA PRO A 133 8.71 -1.60 9.32
C PRO A 133 9.84 -2.38 8.65
N GLY A 134 10.63 -1.66 7.86
CA GLY A 134 11.83 -2.19 7.21
C GLY A 134 12.08 -1.56 5.86
N HIS A 135 11.11 -1.62 4.94
CA HIS A 135 11.20 -0.88 3.69
C HIS A 135 11.13 0.63 3.93
N SER A 136 10.19 1.03 4.78
CA SER A 136 10.09 2.35 5.41
C SER A 136 9.91 2.18 6.93
N PRO A 137 10.19 3.20 7.75
CA PRO A 137 10.05 3.11 9.20
C PRO A 137 8.59 2.99 9.67
N GLY A 138 7.64 3.48 8.87
CA GLY A 138 6.20 3.46 9.12
C GLY A 138 5.42 2.46 8.27
N HIS A 139 6.09 1.52 7.60
CA HIS A 139 5.42 0.63 6.66
C HIS A 139 4.28 -0.20 7.31
N LEU A 140 3.13 -0.23 6.66
CA LEU A 140 1.93 -0.97 7.06
C LEU A 140 1.52 -1.96 5.97
N CYS A 141 0.96 -3.10 6.37
CA CYS A 141 0.14 -3.92 5.50
C CYS A 141 -1.32 -3.85 5.93
N PHE A 142 -2.24 -3.97 4.98
CA PHE A 142 -3.68 -4.02 5.24
C PHE A 142 -4.20 -5.39 4.83
N PHE A 143 -5.02 -6.01 5.67
CA PHE A 143 -5.45 -7.39 5.40
C PHE A 143 -6.86 -7.68 5.89
N ASN A 144 -7.46 -8.72 5.32
CA ASN A 144 -8.73 -9.25 5.80
C ASN A 144 -8.63 -10.77 5.86
N LYS A 145 -8.69 -11.32 7.08
CA LYS A 145 -8.58 -12.76 7.33
C LYS A 145 -9.70 -13.57 6.68
N LYS A 146 -10.93 -13.05 6.71
CA LYS A 146 -12.11 -13.76 6.18
C LYS A 146 -12.05 -13.92 4.67
N GLU A 147 -11.54 -12.91 3.97
CA GLU A 147 -11.45 -12.87 2.51
C GLU A 147 -10.08 -13.37 2.00
N ASN A 148 -9.16 -13.77 2.90
CA ASN A 148 -7.81 -14.25 2.58
C ASN A 148 -7.03 -13.28 1.67
N ILE A 149 -7.05 -11.98 1.98
CA ILE A 149 -6.31 -10.95 1.24
C ILE A 149 -5.33 -10.21 2.14
N LEU A 150 -4.16 -9.87 1.58
CA LEU A 150 -3.12 -9.04 2.17
C LEU A 150 -2.65 -8.03 1.11
N ILE A 151 -2.85 -6.74 1.36
CA ILE A 151 -2.18 -5.64 0.65
C ILE A 151 -0.87 -5.40 1.36
N SER A 152 0.23 -5.83 0.74
CA SER A 152 1.53 -5.90 1.40
C SER A 152 2.40 -4.67 1.18
N GLY A 153 1.98 -3.72 0.33
CA GLY A 153 2.86 -2.64 -0.11
C GLY A 153 4.20 -3.20 -0.58
N ASP A 154 5.26 -2.59 -0.10
CA ASP A 154 6.63 -2.93 -0.46
C ASP A 154 7.34 -3.79 0.59
N LEU A 155 6.57 -4.56 1.37
CA LEU A 155 7.15 -5.52 2.31
C LEU A 155 7.66 -6.78 1.58
N ILE A 156 6.80 -7.41 0.80
CA ILE A 156 7.02 -8.72 0.17
C ILE A 156 6.47 -8.72 -1.26
N PHE A 157 7.26 -9.27 -2.17
CA PHE A 157 6.93 -9.41 -3.59
C PHE A 157 6.98 -10.88 -3.99
N GLN A 158 6.52 -11.19 -5.20
CA GLN A 158 6.72 -12.52 -5.76
C GLN A 158 8.22 -12.84 -5.89
N LEU A 159 8.70 -13.82 -5.13
CA LEU A 159 10.11 -14.27 -5.10
C LEU A 159 11.12 -13.18 -4.70
N SER A 160 10.68 -12.10 -4.05
CA SER A 160 11.54 -11.01 -3.58
C SER A 160 10.95 -10.31 -2.35
N VAL A 161 11.64 -9.32 -1.81
CA VAL A 161 11.19 -8.46 -0.71
C VAL A 161 11.47 -7.00 -1.00
N GLY A 162 10.92 -6.11 -0.17
CA GLY A 162 11.19 -4.68 -0.21
C GLY A 162 12.67 -4.33 -0.19
N ARG A 163 13.04 -3.30 -0.94
CA ARG A 163 14.37 -2.70 -0.84
C ARG A 163 14.54 -1.99 0.50
N THR A 164 15.75 -1.97 1.06
CA THR A 164 16.03 -1.28 2.33
C THR A 164 17.22 -0.34 2.24
N ASP A 165 17.71 -0.08 1.04
CA ASP A 165 18.77 0.88 0.74
C ASP A 165 18.24 2.30 0.49
N LEU A 166 16.91 2.45 0.49
CA LEU A 166 16.22 3.74 0.42
C LEU A 166 16.30 4.50 1.77
N PRO A 167 16.06 5.82 1.78
CA PRO A 167 16.10 6.62 3.01
C PRO A 167 15.27 5.99 4.13
N LEU A 168 15.91 5.78 5.29
CA LEU A 168 15.30 5.21 6.50
C LEU A 168 14.93 3.71 6.40
N GLY A 169 15.34 3.01 5.35
CA GLY A 169 15.19 1.56 5.24
C GLY A 169 16.10 0.77 6.18
N ASN A 170 15.65 -0.41 6.62
CA ASN A 170 16.37 -1.33 7.48
C ASN A 170 16.03 -2.79 7.14
N PHE A 171 17.03 -3.54 6.65
CA PHE A 171 16.87 -4.94 6.25
C PHE A 171 16.50 -5.86 7.42
N GLN A 172 17.09 -5.66 8.58
CA GLN A 172 16.82 -6.50 9.76
C GLN A 172 15.39 -6.33 10.24
N ASP A 173 14.87 -5.10 10.22
CA ASP A 173 13.48 -4.81 10.58
C ASP A 173 12.51 -5.41 9.55
N LEU A 174 12.82 -5.30 8.25
CA LEU A 174 12.04 -5.91 7.18
C LEU A 174 11.89 -7.41 7.39
N MET A 175 13.01 -8.11 7.59
CA MET A 175 12.99 -9.55 7.81
C MET A 175 12.31 -9.93 9.13
N ASN A 176 12.49 -9.14 10.19
CA ASN A 176 11.75 -9.33 11.44
C ASN A 176 10.23 -9.20 11.24
N SER A 177 9.78 -8.23 10.44
CA SER A 177 8.37 -8.02 10.11
C SER A 177 7.80 -9.23 9.34
N ILE A 178 8.53 -9.72 8.33
CA ILE A 178 8.15 -10.91 7.57
C ILE A 178 8.05 -12.14 8.48
N ASN A 179 9.09 -12.39 9.28
CA ASN A 179 9.21 -13.60 10.10
C ASN A 179 8.22 -13.63 11.27
N LYS A 180 7.89 -12.48 11.85
CA LYS A 180 6.98 -12.43 13.01
C LYS A 180 5.51 -12.34 12.60
N LYS A 181 5.22 -11.69 11.47
CA LYS A 181 3.83 -11.35 11.11
C LYS A 181 3.35 -12.09 9.86
N ILE A 182 4.15 -12.12 8.80
CA ILE A 182 3.69 -12.57 7.48
C ILE A 182 3.69 -14.09 7.36
N ILE A 183 4.75 -14.78 7.77
CA ILE A 183 4.83 -16.24 7.62
C ILE A 183 3.81 -17.03 8.46
N ASN A 184 3.26 -16.36 9.48
CA ASN A 184 2.25 -16.90 10.40
C ASN A 184 0.81 -16.74 9.85
N LEU A 185 0.65 -16.09 8.70
CA LEU A 185 -0.63 -15.99 8.00
C LEU A 185 -0.95 -17.30 7.28
N ASN A 186 -2.23 -17.45 6.91
CA ASN A 186 -2.71 -18.60 6.15
C ASN A 186 -1.95 -18.72 4.82
N ASP A 187 -1.45 -19.90 4.48
CA ASP A 187 -0.73 -20.18 3.23
C ASP A 187 -1.54 -19.80 1.99
N ASP A 188 -2.88 -19.93 2.04
CA ASP A 188 -3.78 -19.55 0.92
C ASP A 188 -4.04 -18.04 0.82
N MET A 189 -3.56 -17.23 1.78
CA MET A 189 -3.75 -15.79 1.76
C MET A 189 -3.04 -15.16 0.57
N LYS A 190 -3.80 -14.46 -0.27
CA LYS A 190 -3.30 -13.79 -1.47
C LYS A 190 -2.58 -12.51 -1.10
N ILE A 191 -1.40 -12.33 -1.69
CA ILE A 191 -0.54 -11.17 -1.53
C ILE A 191 -0.76 -10.24 -2.74
N TYR A 192 -1.08 -8.99 -2.43
CA TYR A 192 -1.27 -7.88 -3.37
C TYR A 192 -0.18 -6.83 -3.07
N PRO A 193 0.97 -6.90 -3.77
CA PRO A 193 2.11 -6.05 -3.48
C PRO A 193 2.02 -4.66 -4.11
N GLY A 194 2.81 -3.72 -3.61
CA GLY A 194 3.02 -2.39 -4.20
C GLY A 194 3.60 -2.43 -5.61
N HIS A 195 4.36 -3.47 -5.96
CA HIS A 195 4.90 -3.65 -7.31
C HIS A 195 4.82 -5.09 -7.81
N GLY A 196 4.73 -5.24 -9.13
CA GLY A 196 4.81 -6.53 -9.80
C GLY A 196 3.55 -7.40 -9.65
N ASN A 197 3.76 -8.72 -9.68
CA ASN A 197 2.70 -9.72 -9.70
C ASN A 197 2.20 -10.08 -8.30
N ASN A 198 0.92 -10.44 -8.22
CA ASN A 198 0.34 -11.01 -7.00
C ASN A 198 0.96 -12.39 -6.70
N SER A 199 0.95 -12.79 -5.44
CA SER A 199 1.38 -14.11 -4.99
C SER A 199 0.47 -14.65 -3.88
N ASN A 200 0.92 -15.66 -3.13
CA ASN A 200 0.30 -16.11 -1.88
C ASN A 200 1.38 -16.53 -0.86
N ILE A 201 1.00 -16.53 0.41
CA ILE A 201 1.91 -16.79 1.54
C ILE A 201 2.60 -18.15 1.41
N GLY A 202 1.86 -19.20 1.05
CA GLY A 202 2.39 -20.56 0.94
C GLY A 202 3.42 -20.71 -0.19
N PHE A 203 3.20 -20.02 -1.32
CA PHE A 203 4.15 -19.99 -2.43
C PHE A 203 5.44 -19.24 -2.02
N GLU A 204 5.31 -18.07 -1.38
CA GLU A 204 6.48 -17.30 -0.96
C GLU A 204 7.29 -18.04 0.12
N LYS A 205 6.65 -18.68 1.10
CA LYS A 205 7.35 -19.53 2.09
C LYS A 205 8.20 -20.63 1.46
N LYS A 206 7.71 -21.23 0.36
CA LYS A 206 8.38 -22.36 -0.30
C LYS A 206 9.44 -21.95 -1.31
N ASN A 207 9.35 -20.75 -1.88
CA ASN A 207 10.11 -20.40 -3.08
C ASN A 207 10.89 -19.08 -2.96
N ASN A 208 10.50 -18.16 -2.08
CA ASN A 208 11.16 -16.87 -1.97
C ASN A 208 12.53 -17.05 -1.29
N PRO A 209 13.64 -16.71 -1.96
CA PRO A 209 14.99 -16.93 -1.42
C PRO A 209 15.23 -16.14 -0.13
N PHE A 210 14.67 -14.93 -0.01
CA PHE A 210 14.79 -14.11 1.21
C PHE A 210 14.07 -14.73 2.41
N ILE A 211 13.05 -15.55 2.16
CA ILE A 211 12.28 -16.21 3.23
C ILE A 211 12.93 -17.54 3.59
N ARG A 212 13.34 -18.32 2.59
CA ARG A 212 13.97 -19.63 2.82
C ARG A 212 15.33 -19.54 3.52
N ASP A 213 16.13 -18.53 3.17
CA ASP A 213 17.52 -18.44 3.63
C ASP A 213 17.65 -17.69 4.97
N HIS A 214 16.56 -17.07 5.45
CA HIS A 214 16.53 -16.24 6.66
C HIS A 214 15.47 -16.68 7.69
N ILE A 215 14.86 -17.83 7.49
CA ILE A 215 13.88 -18.41 8.41
C ILE A 215 14.30 -19.84 8.72
N ASP A 216 14.58 -20.09 9.99
CA ASP A 216 14.63 -21.44 10.52
C ASP A 216 13.18 -21.96 10.57
N ILE A 217 12.73 -22.60 9.48
CA ILE A 217 11.44 -23.30 9.40
C ILE A 217 11.55 -24.68 10.07
#